data_AF-A0A5K8AMF9-F1
#
_entry.id   AF-A0A5K8AMF9-F1
#
_cell.length_a   1.000
_cell.length_b   1.000
_cell.length_c   1.000
_cell.angle_alpha   90.00
_cell.angle_beta   90.00
_cell.angle_gamma   90.00
#
_symmetry.space_group_name_H-M   'P 1'
#
loop_
_entity.id
_entity.type
_entity.pdbx_description
1 polymer ?
#
loop_
_entity_poly.entity_id
_entity_poly.type
_entity_poly.pdbx_seq_one_letter_code
_entity_poly.pdbx_strand_id
1 'polypeptide(L)'
;MNDREIHNHFENDCQNVPTYDFVGAHGSINDYGDVDRLIEDFINSIEDGYFLQWEAVERTEHGLPLTPLQQKTMDDLVSFCEDPNQPILYIDEIARPMEPWYVIIQRIAEWLLLDQLRTSDVHFACATEGWPNLYECVEAPENKLIPPEGIASPINVVPIELQHRLWLQSCFDPLLGIGQPTYEKAPEVIRLKDQTFRVDEFIEELREHRDTVEYLNLTLENMLKILVMPKNDEKLFVMLMSENLGLESRQTLLSGFL
;
A
#
# COMPACT_ATOMS: atom_id res chain seq x y z
N MET A 1 -24.20 66.22 -5.99
CA MET A 1 -23.59 65.92 -4.68
C MET A 1 -24.21 64.63 -4.19
N ASN A 2 -23.36 63.70 -3.81
CA ASN A 2 -23.58 62.34 -3.29
C ASN A 2 -24.06 61.33 -4.34
N ASP A 3 -23.20 60.47 -4.88
CA ASP A 3 -22.35 59.40 -4.28
C ASP A 3 -23.09 58.05 -4.19
N ARG A 4 -22.54 57.09 -4.94
CA ARG A 4 -22.39 55.63 -4.73
C ARG A 4 -23.41 54.97 -3.78
N GLU A 5 -24.07 53.90 -4.19
CA GLU A 5 -23.44 52.57 -4.10
C GLU A 5 -23.87 51.62 -5.22
N ILE A 6 -22.85 51.09 -5.90
CA ILE A 6 -22.91 49.88 -6.72
C ILE A 6 -22.89 48.73 -5.72
N HIS A 7 -24.01 48.04 -5.52
CA HIS A 7 -23.98 46.71 -4.91
C HIS A 7 -23.71 45.69 -6.02
N ASN A 8 -22.42 45.53 -6.30
CA ASN A 8 -21.87 44.32 -6.86
C ASN A 8 -22.10 43.20 -5.84
N HIS A 9 -23.22 42.48 -5.97
CA HIS A 9 -23.30 41.11 -5.48
C HIS A 9 -22.48 40.23 -6.44
N PHE A 10 -21.15 40.32 -6.34
CA PHE A 10 -20.30 39.16 -6.58
C PHE A 10 -20.29 38.39 -5.27
N GLU A 11 -21.41 37.73 -4.98
CA GLU A 11 -21.34 36.54 -4.14
C GLU A 11 -20.60 35.51 -4.98
N ASN A 12 -19.32 35.32 -4.66
CA ASN A 12 -18.53 34.18 -5.06
C ASN A 12 -19.23 32.92 -4.53
N ASP A 13 -20.23 32.45 -5.26
CA ASP A 13 -20.59 31.05 -5.26
C ASP A 13 -19.37 30.31 -5.84
N CYS A 14 -18.43 29.91 -4.98
CA CYS A 14 -17.62 28.74 -5.27
C CYS A 14 -18.61 27.60 -5.50
N GLN A 15 -18.98 27.39 -6.77
CA GLN A 15 -19.72 26.24 -7.23
C GLN A 15 -19.08 25.00 -6.60
N ASN A 16 -19.83 24.28 -5.77
CA ASN A 16 -19.36 23.07 -5.10
C ASN A 16 -18.89 22.06 -6.16
N VAL A 17 -17.58 22.00 -6.43
CA VAL A 17 -16.99 20.97 -7.28
C VAL A 17 -17.27 19.62 -6.62
N PRO A 18 -17.93 18.68 -7.30
CA PRO A 18 -18.19 17.36 -6.74
C PRO A 18 -16.88 16.66 -6.36
N THR A 19 -16.88 15.99 -5.22
CA THR A 19 -15.75 15.17 -4.77
C THR A 19 -16.18 13.72 -4.58
N TYR A 20 -15.28 12.80 -4.88
CA TYR A 20 -15.39 11.37 -4.69
C TYR A 20 -14.60 10.95 -3.45
N ASP A 21 -15.29 10.42 -2.44
CA ASP A 21 -14.66 9.81 -1.28
C ASP A 21 -14.18 8.40 -1.67
N PHE A 22 -12.92 8.32 -2.12
CA PHE A 22 -12.32 7.08 -2.62
C PHE A 22 -12.43 5.95 -1.61
N VAL A 23 -11.99 6.20 -0.36
CA VAL A 23 -12.05 5.20 0.72
C VAL A 23 -13.50 4.95 1.14
N GLY A 24 -14.30 6.00 1.33
CA GLY A 24 -15.69 5.87 1.78
C GLY A 24 -16.60 5.13 0.79
N ALA A 25 -16.25 5.09 -0.50
CA ALA A 25 -16.96 4.29 -1.50
C ALA A 25 -16.91 2.79 -1.22
N HIS A 26 -15.90 2.30 -0.48
CA HIS A 26 -15.79 0.91 -0.03
C HIS A 26 -16.54 0.66 1.29
N GLY A 27 -17.15 1.70 1.88
CA GLY A 27 -17.83 1.61 3.17
C GLY A 27 -16.84 1.52 4.34
N SER A 28 -17.26 0.84 5.42
CA SER A 28 -16.38 0.61 6.57
C SER A 28 -15.37 -0.49 6.25
N ILE A 29 -14.08 -0.16 6.30
CA ILE A 29 -12.98 -1.13 6.22
C ILE A 29 -12.93 -1.90 7.55
N ASN A 30 -13.53 -3.10 7.58
CA ASN A 30 -13.68 -3.88 8.82
C ASN A 30 -12.81 -5.14 8.83
N ASP A 31 -12.44 -5.65 7.66
CA ASP A 31 -11.60 -6.84 7.51
C ASP A 31 -10.63 -6.74 6.32
N TYR A 32 -9.77 -7.74 6.19
CA TYR A 32 -8.77 -7.80 5.11
C TYR A 32 -9.36 -8.00 3.72
N GLY A 33 -10.58 -8.53 3.59
CA GLY A 33 -11.26 -8.61 2.31
C GLY A 33 -11.70 -7.23 1.81
N ASP A 34 -12.05 -6.31 2.72
CA ASP A 34 -12.30 -4.91 2.38
C ASP A 34 -11.00 -4.20 1.97
N VAL A 35 -9.89 -4.47 2.67
CA VAL A 35 -8.56 -3.94 2.33
C VAL A 35 -8.08 -4.44 0.96
N ASP A 36 -8.26 -5.73 0.67
CA ASP A 36 -7.89 -6.36 -0.61
C ASP A 36 -8.55 -5.66 -1.80
N ARG A 37 -9.87 -5.44 -1.74
CA ARG A 37 -10.61 -4.71 -2.78
C ARG A 37 -10.16 -3.26 -2.90
N LEU A 38 -9.91 -2.60 -1.77
CA LEU A 38 -9.43 -1.21 -1.77
C LEU A 38 -8.06 -1.09 -2.43
N ILE A 39 -7.16 -2.05 -2.20
CA ILE A 39 -5.85 -2.11 -2.85
C ILE A 39 -6.02 -2.29 -4.37
N GLU A 40 -6.86 -3.23 -4.80
CA GLU A 40 -7.12 -3.48 -6.22
C GLU A 40 -7.66 -2.22 -6.92
N ASP A 41 -8.69 -1.59 -6.36
CA ASP A 41 -9.27 -0.38 -6.95
C ASP A 41 -8.29 0.81 -6.92
N PHE A 42 -7.45 0.91 -5.89
CA PHE A 42 -6.43 1.96 -5.81
C PHE A 42 -5.33 1.79 -6.87
N ILE A 43 -4.86 0.55 -7.07
CA ILE A 43 -3.89 0.21 -8.12
C ILE A 43 -4.48 0.51 -9.49
N ASN A 44 -5.70 0.03 -9.77
CA ASN A 44 -6.38 0.29 -11.04
C ASN A 44 -6.52 1.80 -11.30
N SER A 45 -6.87 2.58 -10.27
CA SER A 45 -7.01 4.04 -10.39
C SER A 45 -5.69 4.76 -10.67
N ILE A 46 -4.57 4.24 -10.16
CA ILE A 46 -3.24 4.75 -10.50
C ILE A 46 -2.91 4.43 -11.97
N GLU A 47 -3.10 3.17 -12.37
CA GLU A 47 -2.76 2.68 -13.71
C GLU A 47 -3.60 3.35 -14.82
N ASP A 48 -4.89 3.57 -14.55
CA ASP A 48 -5.81 4.28 -15.44
C ASP A 48 -5.53 5.80 -15.49
N GLY A 49 -4.66 6.30 -14.61
CA GLY A 49 -4.24 7.70 -14.58
C GLY A 49 -5.24 8.64 -13.90
N TYR A 50 -6.25 8.12 -13.19
CA TYR A 50 -7.29 8.90 -12.51
C TYR A 50 -6.68 9.98 -11.60
N PHE A 51 -5.71 9.61 -10.76
CA PHE A 51 -5.08 10.57 -9.84
C PHE A 51 -4.24 11.62 -10.57
N LEU A 52 -3.52 11.24 -11.62
CA LEU A 52 -2.68 12.14 -12.40
C LEU A 52 -3.52 13.17 -13.16
N GLN A 53 -4.64 12.74 -13.75
CA GLN A 53 -5.58 13.61 -14.46
C GLN A 53 -6.14 14.67 -13.51
N TRP A 54 -6.65 14.26 -12.35
CA TRP A 54 -7.22 15.20 -11.39
C TRP A 54 -6.18 16.15 -10.79
N GLU A 55 -4.97 15.68 -10.50
CA GLU A 55 -3.89 16.55 -10.05
C GLU A 55 -3.55 17.63 -11.10
N ALA A 56 -3.52 17.26 -12.38
CA ALA A 56 -3.26 18.21 -13.47
C ALA A 56 -4.36 19.28 -13.59
N VAL A 57 -5.63 18.89 -13.43
CA VAL A 57 -6.77 19.81 -13.40
C VAL A 57 -6.65 20.77 -12.22
N GLU A 58 -6.44 20.25 -11.01
CA GLU A 58 -6.32 21.08 -9.80
C GLU A 58 -5.20 22.10 -9.91
N ARG A 59 -4.01 21.69 -10.38
CA ARG A 59 -2.89 22.62 -10.56
C ARG A 59 -3.21 23.71 -11.57
N THR A 60 -3.90 23.37 -12.65
CA THR A 60 -4.34 24.34 -13.67
C THR A 60 -5.30 25.37 -13.09
N GLU A 61 -6.31 24.92 -12.34
CA GLU A 61 -7.29 25.80 -11.67
C GLU A 61 -6.63 26.77 -10.68
N HIS A 62 -5.57 26.32 -9.99
CA HIS A 62 -4.80 27.15 -9.06
C HIS A 62 -3.72 28.01 -9.74
N GLY A 63 -3.58 27.96 -11.07
CA GLY A 63 -2.55 28.68 -11.81
C GLY A 63 -1.12 28.23 -11.48
N LEU A 64 -0.96 26.99 -11.02
CA LEU A 64 0.34 26.40 -10.69
C LEU A 64 0.99 25.82 -11.96
N PRO A 65 2.33 25.82 -12.05
CA PRO A 65 3.02 25.23 -13.19
C PRO A 65 2.76 23.72 -13.24
N LEU A 66 2.42 23.23 -14.43
CA LEU A 66 2.31 21.81 -14.72
C LEU A 66 3.67 21.21 -15.07
N THR A 67 3.89 19.95 -14.72
CA THR A 67 4.98 19.17 -15.31
C THR A 67 4.68 18.88 -16.78
N PRO A 68 5.68 18.53 -17.62
CA PRO A 68 5.43 18.16 -19.01
C PRO A 68 4.42 17.02 -19.17
N LEU A 69 4.38 16.10 -18.20
CA LEU A 69 3.42 15.02 -18.19
C LEU A 69 2.00 15.50 -17.86
N GLN A 70 1.84 16.29 -16.80
CA GLN A 70 0.54 16.86 -16.44
C GLN A 70 -0.02 17.72 -17.58
N GLN A 71 0.85 18.47 -18.28
CA GLN A 71 0.46 19.22 -19.47
C GLN A 71 -0.07 18.30 -20.56
N LYS A 72 0.65 17.21 -20.86
CA LYS A 72 0.17 16.22 -21.84
C LYS A 72 -1.18 15.63 -21.43
N THR A 73 -1.33 15.25 -20.16
CA THR A 73 -2.59 14.72 -19.63
C THR A 73 -3.72 15.73 -19.81
N MET A 74 -3.50 17.02 -19.53
CA MET A 74 -4.49 18.08 -19.79
C MET A 74 -4.81 18.25 -21.28
N ASP A 75 -3.80 18.18 -22.16
CA ASP A 75 -3.98 18.32 -23.60
C ASP A 75 -4.78 17.15 -24.21
N ASP A 76 -4.66 15.96 -23.61
CA ASP A 76 -5.37 14.75 -24.02
C ASP A 76 -6.85 14.73 -23.51
N LEU A 77 -7.21 15.59 -22.54
CA LEU A 77 -8.60 15.68 -22.05
C LEU A 77 -9.51 16.33 -23.09
N VAL A 78 -10.56 15.60 -23.48
CA VAL A 78 -11.59 16.10 -24.40
C VAL A 78 -12.78 16.62 -23.59
N SER A 79 -12.97 17.94 -23.57
CA SER A 79 -14.14 18.56 -22.97
C SER A 79 -15.32 18.56 -23.96
N PHE A 80 -16.45 18.02 -23.53
CA PHE A 80 -17.73 18.15 -24.24
C PHE A 80 -18.52 19.40 -23.82
N CYS A 81 -17.97 20.23 -22.93
CA CYS A 81 -18.61 21.47 -22.52
C CYS A 81 -18.46 22.55 -23.60
N GLU A 82 -19.55 23.26 -23.91
CA GLU A 82 -19.54 24.35 -24.90
C GLU A 82 -18.86 25.63 -24.36
N ASP A 83 -18.78 25.80 -23.04
CA ASP A 83 -18.09 26.93 -22.40
C ASP A 83 -16.71 26.49 -21.87
N PRO A 84 -15.61 26.96 -22.50
CA PRO A 84 -14.26 26.60 -22.09
C PRO A 84 -13.85 27.19 -20.73
N ASN A 85 -14.65 28.11 -20.16
CA ASN A 85 -14.37 28.71 -18.85
C ASN A 85 -15.06 27.98 -17.69
N GLN A 86 -15.83 26.92 -17.96
CA GLN A 86 -16.43 26.13 -16.89
C GLN A 86 -15.40 25.19 -16.24
N PRO A 87 -15.48 25.00 -14.91
CA PRO A 87 -14.62 24.05 -14.22
C PRO A 87 -14.90 22.62 -14.69
N ILE A 88 -13.86 21.78 -14.68
CA ILE A 88 -14.00 20.35 -14.95
C ILE A 88 -14.62 19.70 -13.70
N LEU A 89 -15.85 19.20 -13.84
CA LEU A 89 -16.60 18.59 -12.73
C LEU A 89 -16.40 17.07 -12.63
N TYR A 90 -16.18 16.41 -13.76
CA TYR A 90 -16.00 14.96 -13.87
C TYR A 90 -14.98 14.64 -14.96
N ILE A 91 -14.21 13.57 -14.76
CA ILE A 91 -13.35 12.94 -15.76
C ILE A 91 -13.79 11.48 -15.84
N ASP A 92 -14.17 11.02 -17.03
CA ASP A 92 -14.71 9.68 -17.25
C ASP A 92 -15.85 9.30 -16.29
N GLU A 93 -16.77 10.25 -16.05
CA GLU A 93 -17.92 10.14 -15.13
C GLU A 93 -17.54 10.06 -13.64
N ILE A 94 -16.26 10.09 -13.29
CA ILE A 94 -15.78 10.07 -11.91
C ILE A 94 -15.45 11.49 -11.45
N ALA A 95 -15.87 11.85 -10.24
CA ALA A 95 -15.57 13.15 -9.64
C ALA A 95 -14.13 13.21 -9.11
N ARG A 96 -13.68 14.43 -8.78
CA ARG A 96 -12.36 14.69 -8.18
C ARG A 96 -12.18 13.91 -6.88
N PRO A 97 -11.02 13.29 -6.62
CA PRO A 97 -10.82 12.60 -5.36
C PRO A 97 -10.87 13.61 -4.20
N MET A 98 -11.58 13.27 -3.13
CA MET A 98 -11.66 14.09 -1.92
C MET A 98 -10.29 14.24 -1.25
N GLU A 99 -9.43 13.24 -1.41
CA GLU A 99 -8.10 13.19 -0.84
C GLU A 99 -7.09 12.76 -1.91
N PRO A 100 -5.87 13.31 -1.90
CA PRO A 100 -4.86 12.94 -2.88
C PRO A 100 -4.38 11.50 -2.66
N TRP A 101 -3.88 10.88 -3.73
CA TRP A 101 -3.40 9.48 -3.72
C TRP A 101 -2.42 9.18 -2.58
N TYR A 102 -1.54 10.15 -2.25
CA TYR A 102 -0.52 9.97 -1.22
C TYR A 102 -1.08 9.94 0.21
N VAL A 103 -2.28 10.50 0.44
CA VAL A 103 -2.99 10.34 1.73
C VAL A 103 -3.70 8.99 1.77
N ILE A 104 -4.27 8.56 0.64
CA ILE A 104 -4.97 7.28 0.54
C ILE A 104 -4.01 6.11 0.77
N ILE A 105 -2.86 6.08 0.10
CA ILE A 105 -1.87 5.01 0.26
C ILE A 105 -1.34 4.91 1.70
N GLN A 106 -1.17 6.04 2.41
CA GLN A 106 -0.74 6.02 3.81
C GLN A 106 -1.75 5.27 4.69
N ARG A 107 -3.05 5.49 4.47
CA ARG A 107 -4.11 4.77 5.19
C ARG A 107 -4.18 3.30 4.83
N ILE A 108 -4.07 2.98 3.53
CA ILE A 108 -4.03 1.60 3.06
C ILE A 108 -2.86 0.86 3.71
N ALA A 109 -1.66 1.45 3.71
CA ALA A 109 -0.47 0.87 4.34
C ALA A 109 -0.65 0.63 5.85
N GLU A 110 -1.34 1.54 6.56
CA GLU A 110 -1.68 1.35 7.98
C GLU A 110 -2.65 0.19 8.20
N TRP A 111 -3.70 0.07 7.38
CA TRP A 111 -4.68 -1.02 7.48
C TRP A 111 -4.11 -2.39 7.08
N LEU A 112 -3.14 -2.39 6.17
CA LEU A 112 -2.50 -3.58 5.64
C LEU A 112 -1.57 -4.26 6.64
N LEU A 113 -1.10 -3.53 7.67
CA LEU A 113 -0.16 -4.07 8.63
C LEU A 113 -0.87 -4.85 9.74
N LEU A 114 -0.45 -6.09 9.94
CA LEU A 114 -0.87 -6.93 11.06
C LEU A 114 0.02 -6.70 12.28
N ASP A 115 -0.60 -6.58 13.46
CA ASP A 115 0.12 -6.62 14.73
C ASP A 115 0.77 -7.99 14.98
N GLN A 116 0.06 -9.06 14.58
CA GLN A 116 0.55 -10.44 14.62
C GLN A 116 0.04 -11.21 13.41
N LEU A 117 0.94 -11.98 12.80
CA LEU A 117 0.63 -12.87 11.70
C LEU A 117 0.70 -14.31 12.21
N ARG A 118 -0.46 -14.98 12.24
CA ARG A 118 -0.62 -16.36 12.72
C ARG A 118 -0.61 -17.32 11.54
N THR A 119 0.37 -18.21 11.46
CA THR A 119 0.50 -19.12 10.31
C THR A 119 -0.68 -20.08 10.15
N SER A 120 -1.41 -20.34 11.24
CA SER A 120 -2.57 -21.25 11.26
C SER A 120 -3.90 -20.60 10.89
N ASP A 121 -3.93 -19.28 10.74
CA ASP A 121 -5.15 -18.54 10.42
C ASP A 121 -5.29 -18.41 8.90
N VAL A 122 -6.53 -18.32 8.40
CA VAL A 122 -6.78 -18.08 6.98
C VAL A 122 -6.58 -16.60 6.71
N HIS A 123 -5.64 -16.28 5.82
CA HIS A 123 -5.35 -14.92 5.39
C HIS A 123 -5.83 -14.70 3.96
N PHE A 124 -6.21 -13.47 3.64
CA PHE A 124 -6.36 -13.02 2.26
C PHE A 124 -4.98 -12.78 1.65
N ALA A 125 -4.86 -12.88 0.33
CA ALA A 125 -3.58 -12.72 -0.38
C ALA A 125 -2.91 -11.37 -0.06
N CYS A 126 -3.70 -10.31 0.10
CA CYS A 126 -3.19 -8.99 0.47
C CYS A 126 -2.37 -8.98 1.77
N ALA A 127 -2.55 -9.93 2.69
CA ALA A 127 -1.77 -9.98 3.92
C ALA A 127 -0.26 -10.09 3.67
N THR A 128 0.18 -10.73 2.58
CA THR A 128 1.60 -10.84 2.22
C THR A 128 1.92 -10.21 0.87
N GLU A 129 0.98 -10.23 -0.07
CA GLU A 129 1.17 -9.70 -1.43
C GLU A 129 0.74 -8.23 -1.58
N GLY A 130 -0.05 -7.69 -0.64
CA GLY A 130 -0.65 -6.36 -0.80
C GLY A 130 0.39 -5.24 -0.88
N TRP A 131 1.41 -5.28 -0.04
CA TRP A 131 2.45 -4.24 -0.02
C TRP A 131 3.38 -4.33 -1.24
N PRO A 132 3.89 -5.52 -1.63
CA PRO A 132 4.64 -5.69 -2.88
C PRO A 132 3.89 -5.13 -4.10
N ASN A 133 2.59 -5.47 -4.24
CA ASN A 133 1.78 -5.00 -5.35
C ASN A 133 1.60 -3.47 -5.35
N LEU A 134 1.34 -2.88 -4.18
CA LEU A 134 1.27 -1.42 -4.03
C LEU A 134 2.61 -0.75 -4.34
N TYR A 135 3.71 -1.30 -3.82
CA TYR A 135 5.05 -0.77 -4.04
C TYR A 135 5.39 -0.76 -5.53
N GLU A 136 5.17 -1.88 -6.21
CA GLU A 136 5.43 -2.02 -7.65
C GLU A 136 4.59 -1.01 -8.45
N CYS A 137 3.27 -0.94 -8.20
CA CYS A 137 2.39 0.00 -8.87
C CYS A 137 2.82 1.46 -8.65
N VAL A 138 3.18 1.84 -7.42
CA VAL A 138 3.46 3.23 -7.07
C VAL A 138 4.82 3.70 -7.59
N GLU A 139 5.81 2.81 -7.63
CA GLU A 139 7.15 3.11 -8.14
C GLU A 139 7.27 2.85 -9.66
N ALA A 140 6.28 2.22 -10.29
CA ALA A 140 6.26 1.94 -11.72
C ALA A 140 6.39 3.25 -12.55
N PRO A 141 7.45 3.41 -13.36
CA PRO A 141 7.66 4.61 -14.17
C PRO A 141 6.52 4.91 -15.16
N GLU A 142 5.76 3.91 -15.58
CA GLU A 142 4.59 4.01 -16.46
C GLU A 142 3.38 4.67 -15.82
N ASN A 143 3.22 4.51 -14.50
CA ASN A 143 2.14 5.06 -13.68
C ASN A 143 2.37 6.53 -13.34
N LYS A 144 3.63 6.96 -13.39
CA LYS A 144 4.07 8.36 -13.41
C LYS A 144 3.46 9.22 -12.29
N LEU A 145 3.31 8.64 -11.11
CA LEU A 145 2.93 9.38 -9.93
C LEU A 145 3.98 10.44 -9.62
N ILE A 146 3.51 11.66 -9.33
CA ILE A 146 4.37 12.77 -8.96
C ILE A 146 4.35 12.86 -7.44
N PRO A 147 5.48 12.62 -6.75
CA PRO A 147 5.52 12.75 -5.30
C PRO A 147 5.31 14.22 -4.88
N PRO A 148 4.77 14.46 -3.67
CA PRO A 148 4.70 15.80 -3.10
C PRO A 148 6.07 16.50 -3.04
N GLU A 149 6.08 17.83 -3.01
CA GLU A 149 7.32 18.60 -2.98
C GLU A 149 8.21 18.21 -1.78
N GLY A 150 9.49 17.95 -2.06
CA GLY A 150 10.47 17.52 -1.06
C GLY A 150 10.52 16.02 -0.80
N ILE A 151 9.62 15.22 -1.40
CA ILE A 151 9.66 13.76 -1.33
C ILE A 151 10.39 13.20 -2.55
N ALA A 152 11.34 12.30 -2.32
CA ALA A 152 12.28 11.83 -3.35
C ALA A 152 11.69 10.78 -4.31
N SER A 153 10.74 9.95 -3.84
CA SER A 153 10.09 8.90 -4.63
C SER A 153 8.63 8.78 -4.22
N PRO A 154 7.69 8.40 -5.11
CA PRO A 154 6.29 8.19 -4.76
C PRO A 154 6.07 7.38 -3.48
N ILE A 155 6.78 6.26 -3.30
CA ILE A 155 6.59 5.40 -2.13
C ILE A 155 7.04 6.04 -0.81
N ASN A 156 7.93 7.04 -0.86
CA ASN A 156 8.44 7.73 0.32
C ASN A 156 7.38 8.61 1.01
N VAL A 157 6.15 8.68 0.49
CA VAL A 157 5.00 9.23 1.21
C VAL A 157 4.56 8.33 2.37
N VAL A 158 4.87 7.02 2.32
CA VAL A 158 4.63 6.09 3.44
C VAL A 158 5.81 6.17 4.41
N PRO A 159 5.58 6.28 5.74
CA PRO A 159 6.69 6.34 6.70
C PRO A 159 7.64 5.13 6.59
N ILE A 160 8.95 5.38 6.59
CA ILE A 160 9.97 4.33 6.35
C ILE A 160 9.87 3.15 7.33
N GLU A 161 9.54 3.40 8.59
CA GLU A 161 9.31 2.32 9.56
C GLU A 161 8.14 1.42 9.16
N LEU A 162 7.04 2.01 8.66
CA LEU A 162 5.88 1.26 8.19
C LEU A 162 6.23 0.44 6.95
N GLN A 163 6.99 1.00 6.01
CA GLN A 163 7.48 0.28 4.83
C GLN A 163 8.28 -0.97 5.21
N HIS A 164 9.26 -0.85 6.11
CA HIS A 164 10.06 -2.00 6.55
C HIS A 164 9.22 -3.04 7.30
N ARG A 165 8.24 -2.63 8.10
CA ARG A 165 7.33 -3.58 8.77
C ARG A 165 6.45 -4.34 7.77
N LEU A 166 5.99 -3.68 6.71
CA LEU A 166 5.21 -4.32 5.65
C LEU A 166 6.08 -5.26 4.80
N TRP A 167 7.31 -4.88 4.46
CA TRP A 167 8.25 -5.79 3.79
C TRP A 167 8.55 -7.04 4.62
N LEU A 168 8.75 -6.90 5.93
CA LEU A 168 8.90 -8.06 6.82
C LEU A 168 7.64 -8.93 6.83
N GLN A 169 6.45 -8.31 6.81
CA GLN A 169 5.19 -9.06 6.75
C GLN A 169 5.11 -9.90 5.47
N SER A 170 5.46 -9.32 4.31
CA SER A 170 5.52 -10.03 3.02
C SER A 170 6.49 -11.21 3.04
N CYS A 171 7.64 -11.08 3.71
CA CYS A 171 8.59 -12.17 3.84
C CYS A 171 7.97 -13.43 4.49
N PHE A 172 6.89 -13.32 5.28
CA PHE A 172 6.28 -14.47 5.95
C PHE A 172 5.44 -15.38 5.03
N ASP A 173 5.25 -15.03 3.75
CA ASP A 173 4.42 -15.79 2.81
C ASP A 173 4.72 -17.30 2.78
N PRO A 174 5.99 -17.76 2.70
CA PRO A 174 6.30 -19.19 2.65
C PRO A 174 5.83 -19.95 3.90
N LEU A 175 5.63 -19.26 5.02
CA LEU A 175 5.24 -19.84 6.32
C LEU A 175 3.72 -19.88 6.51
N LEU A 176 2.94 -19.20 5.66
CA LEU A 176 1.49 -19.20 5.75
C LEU A 176 0.88 -20.59 5.53
N GLY A 177 -0.21 -20.88 6.25
CA GLY A 177 -0.89 -22.18 6.22
C GLY A 177 -0.32 -23.22 7.19
N ILE A 178 0.88 -23.03 7.76
CA ILE A 178 1.41 -23.96 8.77
C ILE A 178 0.49 -23.98 9.99
N GLY A 179 -0.08 -25.16 10.28
CA GLY A 179 -1.06 -25.37 11.34
C GLY A 179 -2.51 -25.40 10.87
N GLN A 180 -2.79 -25.09 9.60
CA GLN A 180 -4.12 -25.22 9.00
C GLN A 180 -4.42 -26.67 8.59
N PRO A 181 -5.71 -27.07 8.55
CA PRO A 181 -6.13 -28.32 7.91
C PRO A 181 -6.02 -28.22 6.38
N THR A 182 -5.63 -29.31 5.72
CA THR A 182 -5.74 -29.45 4.26
C THR A 182 -7.20 -29.57 3.83
N TYR A 183 -7.53 -29.10 2.62
CA TYR A 183 -8.89 -29.16 2.06
C TYR A 183 -9.21 -30.52 1.41
N GLU A 184 -8.69 -31.61 1.98
CA GLU A 184 -8.87 -32.97 1.47
C GLU A 184 -10.02 -33.73 2.16
N LYS A 185 -10.42 -34.87 1.60
CA LYS A 185 -11.49 -35.73 2.16
C LYS A 185 -11.19 -36.21 3.58
N ALA A 186 -9.90 -36.32 3.94
CA ALA A 186 -9.43 -36.55 5.29
C ALA A 186 -8.42 -35.44 5.62
N PRO A 187 -8.86 -34.34 6.27
CA PRO A 187 -8.01 -33.17 6.46
C PRO A 187 -6.86 -33.50 7.41
N GLU A 188 -5.64 -33.32 6.93
CA GLU A 188 -4.42 -33.38 7.74
C GLU A 188 -3.97 -31.96 8.08
N VAL A 189 -3.28 -31.78 9.20
CA VAL A 189 -2.74 -30.46 9.54
C VAL A 189 -1.42 -30.28 8.81
N ILE A 190 -1.27 -29.17 8.07
CA ILE A 190 -0.01 -28.77 7.43
C ILE A 190 1.02 -28.54 8.54
N ARG A 191 2.12 -29.29 8.52
CA ARG A 191 3.21 -29.17 9.50
C ARG A 191 4.50 -28.74 8.82
N LEU A 192 5.29 -27.95 9.53
CA LEU A 192 6.59 -27.52 9.04
C LEU A 192 7.55 -28.69 8.83
N LYS A 193 7.46 -29.73 9.68
CA LYS A 193 8.30 -30.94 9.59
C LYS A 193 8.18 -31.68 8.25
N ASP A 194 7.05 -31.51 7.57
CA ASP A 194 6.76 -32.19 6.31
C ASP A 194 7.13 -31.29 5.10
N GLN A 195 7.44 -30.01 5.35
CA GLN A 195 7.69 -28.98 4.33
C GLN A 195 8.81 -28.03 4.79
N THR A 196 9.95 -28.58 5.22
CA THR A 196 11.06 -27.79 5.79
C THR A 196 11.67 -26.80 4.79
N PHE A 197 11.51 -27.03 3.48
CA PHE A 197 11.95 -26.13 2.41
C PHE A 197 11.37 -24.71 2.55
N ARG A 198 10.21 -24.56 3.19
CA ARG A 198 9.59 -23.25 3.47
C ARG A 198 10.47 -22.36 4.35
N VAL A 199 11.33 -22.94 5.20
CA VAL A 199 12.29 -22.15 5.98
C VAL A 199 13.39 -21.59 5.07
N ASP A 200 13.82 -22.37 4.07
CA ASP A 200 14.83 -21.92 3.12
C ASP A 200 14.26 -20.80 2.23
N GLU A 201 13.03 -20.95 1.73
CA GLU A 201 12.30 -19.90 1.02
C GLU A 201 12.16 -18.63 1.88
N PHE A 202 11.73 -18.78 3.13
CA PHE A 202 11.66 -17.66 4.09
C PHE A 202 13.01 -16.94 4.28
N ILE A 203 14.12 -17.69 4.33
CA ILE A 203 15.45 -17.10 4.44
C ILE A 203 15.81 -16.33 3.18
N GLU A 204 15.47 -16.83 1.99
CA GLU A 204 15.71 -16.10 0.73
C GLU A 204 14.91 -14.79 0.69
N GLU A 205 13.64 -14.78 1.11
CA GLU A 205 12.84 -13.54 1.22
C GLU A 205 13.53 -12.50 2.11
N LEU A 206 14.04 -12.92 3.29
CA LEU A 206 14.80 -12.03 4.17
C LEU A 206 16.13 -11.54 3.55
N ARG A 207 16.75 -12.34 2.65
CA ARG A 207 17.97 -11.94 1.94
C ARG A 207 17.71 -10.93 0.84
N GLU A 208 16.56 -10.99 0.21
CA GLU A 208 16.12 -9.98 -0.76
C GLU A 208 15.80 -8.65 -0.07
N HIS A 209 15.35 -8.71 1.19
CA HIS A 209 15.00 -7.55 2.01
C HIS A 209 15.99 -7.29 3.18
N ARG A 210 17.29 -7.39 2.94
CA ARG A 210 18.35 -7.19 3.97
C ARG A 210 18.30 -5.84 4.66
N ASP A 211 17.93 -4.79 3.94
CA ASP A 211 17.76 -3.44 4.49
C ASP A 211 16.68 -3.41 5.58
N THR A 212 15.58 -4.12 5.36
CA THR A 212 14.51 -4.32 6.35
C THR A 212 14.99 -5.09 7.56
N VAL A 213 15.77 -6.15 7.35
CA VAL A 213 16.38 -6.93 8.43
C VAL A 213 17.29 -6.05 9.30
N GLU A 214 18.12 -5.23 8.67
CA GLU A 214 19.03 -4.32 9.35
C GLU A 214 18.28 -3.20 10.08
N TYR A 215 17.34 -2.53 9.40
CA TYR A 215 16.57 -1.42 9.94
C TYR A 215 15.79 -1.83 11.21
N LEU A 216 15.12 -2.98 11.15
CA LEU A 216 14.33 -3.52 12.27
C LEU A 216 15.17 -4.23 13.33
N ASN A 217 16.50 -4.32 13.15
CA ASN A 217 17.40 -5.06 14.02
C ASN A 217 16.88 -6.48 14.30
N LEU A 218 16.52 -7.22 13.25
CA LEU A 218 15.82 -8.49 13.41
C LEU A 218 16.68 -9.55 14.11
N THR A 219 16.03 -10.27 15.01
CA THR A 219 16.51 -11.45 15.72
C THR A 219 15.39 -12.49 15.67
N LEU A 220 15.67 -13.77 15.94
CA LEU A 220 14.57 -14.74 16.05
C LEU A 220 13.61 -14.38 17.19
N GLU A 221 14.10 -13.75 18.26
CA GLU A 221 13.26 -13.36 19.40
C GLU A 221 12.25 -12.25 19.08
N ASN A 222 12.64 -11.19 18.37
CA ASN A 222 11.69 -10.11 18.05
C ASN A 222 10.76 -10.48 16.89
N MET A 223 11.23 -11.28 15.93
CA MET A 223 10.42 -11.77 14.83
C MET A 223 9.27 -12.67 15.33
N LEU A 224 9.54 -13.55 16.30
CA LEU A 224 8.51 -14.41 16.92
C LEU A 224 7.50 -13.67 17.81
N LYS A 225 7.64 -12.36 18.00
CA LYS A 225 6.57 -11.52 18.61
C LYS A 225 5.49 -11.14 17.59
N ILE A 226 5.87 -11.12 16.31
CA ILE A 226 5.02 -10.76 15.17
C ILE A 226 4.50 -12.04 14.51
N LEU A 227 5.40 -12.98 14.20
CA LEU A 227 5.07 -14.28 13.63
C LEU A 227 4.68 -15.28 14.73
N VAL A 228 3.44 -15.78 14.66
CA VAL A 228 2.90 -16.74 15.63
C VAL A 228 2.65 -18.09 14.96
N MET A 229 3.33 -19.12 15.46
CA MET A 229 3.24 -20.49 14.93
C MET A 229 2.70 -21.46 16.00
N PRO A 230 2.16 -22.63 15.61
CA PRO A 230 1.89 -23.70 16.57
C PRO A 230 3.17 -24.13 17.30
N LYS A 231 3.08 -24.40 18.62
CA LYS A 231 4.25 -24.62 19.50
C LYS A 231 5.30 -25.63 19.00
N ASN A 232 4.88 -26.70 18.34
CA ASN A 232 5.83 -27.71 17.83
C ASN A 232 6.51 -27.23 16.56
N ASP A 233 5.76 -26.53 15.70
CA ASP A 233 6.26 -25.96 14.45
C ASP A 233 7.18 -24.75 14.74
N GLU A 234 6.88 -23.92 15.75
CA GLU A 234 7.77 -22.84 16.23
C GLU A 234 9.13 -23.38 16.69
N LYS A 235 9.13 -24.47 17.48
CA LYS A 235 10.38 -25.09 17.96
C LYS A 235 11.24 -25.58 16.81
N LEU A 236 10.60 -26.20 15.82
CA LEU A 236 11.29 -26.70 14.63
C LEU A 236 11.80 -25.54 13.78
N PHE A 237 10.98 -24.51 13.56
CA PHE A 237 11.36 -23.30 12.83
C PHE A 237 12.62 -22.66 13.43
N VAL A 238 12.64 -22.44 14.75
CA VAL A 238 13.81 -21.87 15.43
C VAL A 238 15.05 -22.74 15.24
N MET A 239 14.90 -24.07 15.35
CA MET A 239 16.01 -25.00 15.16
C MET A 239 16.57 -24.89 13.74
N LEU A 240 15.70 -24.95 12.73
CA LEU A 240 16.09 -24.87 11.32
C LEU A 240 16.72 -23.50 10.98
N MET A 241 16.14 -22.39 11.43
CA MET A 241 16.73 -21.06 11.27
C MET A 241 18.12 -20.96 11.90
N SER A 242 18.29 -21.52 13.11
CA SER A 242 19.58 -21.48 13.81
C SER A 242 20.63 -22.35 13.11
N GLU A 243 20.25 -23.51 12.58
CA GLU A 243 21.13 -24.39 11.82
C GLU A 243 21.52 -23.78 10.47
N ASN A 244 20.55 -23.29 9.69
CA ASN A 244 20.77 -22.73 8.35
C ASN A 244 21.60 -21.44 8.37
N LEU A 245 21.42 -20.59 9.38
CA LEU A 245 22.14 -19.33 9.51
C LEU A 245 23.33 -19.40 10.47
N GLY A 246 23.56 -20.54 11.15
CA GLY A 246 24.66 -20.68 12.12
C GLY A 246 24.51 -19.78 13.35
N LEU A 247 23.28 -19.56 13.82
CA LEU A 247 23.00 -18.64 14.93
C LEU A 247 23.37 -19.27 16.28
N GLU A 248 24.08 -18.53 17.11
CA GLU A 248 24.46 -18.97 18.46
C GLU A 248 23.30 -18.86 19.47
N SER A 249 22.35 -17.95 19.21
CA SER A 249 21.21 -17.67 20.10
C SER A 249 20.03 -17.05 19.35
N ARG A 250 18.86 -16.99 19.99
CA ARG A 250 17.68 -16.28 19.45
C ARG A 250 17.85 -14.75 19.41
N GLN A 251 18.80 -14.22 20.17
CA GLN A 251 19.12 -12.78 20.27
C GLN A 251 20.15 -12.33 19.23
N THR A 252 20.74 -13.27 18.48
CA THR A 252 21.72 -12.97 17.46
C THR A 252 21.05 -12.17 16.34
N LEU A 253 21.66 -11.03 15.96
CA LEU A 253 21.19 -10.20 14.84
C LEU A 253 21.29 -10.98 13.54
N LEU A 254 20.18 -11.04 12.80
CA LEU A 254 20.11 -11.79 11.54
C LEU A 254 20.89 -11.11 10.41
N SER A 255 21.04 -9.79 10.45
CA SER A 255 21.79 -9.02 9.44
C SER A 255 23.26 -9.44 9.29
N GLY A 256 23.85 -10.07 10.31
CA GLY A 256 25.22 -10.60 10.23
C GLY A 256 25.36 -11.92 9.45
N PHE A 257 24.24 -12.56 9.08
CA PHE A 257 24.20 -13.91 8.52
C PHE A 257 23.39 -14.00 7.22
N LEU A 258 22.60 -12.97 6.92
CA LEU A 258 21.77 -12.90 5.72
C LEU A 258 22.50 -12.28 4.54
#